data_AF-Q38DC6-F1
#
_entry.id   AF-Q38DC6-F1
#
_cell.length_a   1.000
_cell.length_b   1.000
_cell.length_c   1.000
_cell.angle_alpha   90.00
_cell.angle_beta   90.00
_cell.angle_gamma   90.00
#
_symmetry.space_group_name_H-M   'P 1'
#
loop_
_entity.id
_entity.type
_entity.pdbx_description
1 polymer ?
#
loop_
_entity_poly.entity_id
_entity_poly.type
_entity_poly.pdbx_seq_one_letter_code
_entity_poly.pdbx_strand_id
1 'polypeptide(L)'
;MTKLVRKLKQMAKKRAHRNTVLKRKAERAQKELEENAKREKERLERETTLEMQRVARGDEASATGESTGLSNKVMRVVGDLMLELPKQRAKKQVSRKQAKRKEAARERGEAIAAQMGKKWEAKKRRVKQRAQIRNEDLHD
;
A
#
# COMPACT_ATOMS: atom_id res chain seq x y z
N MET A 1 12.97 16.26 51.27
CA MET A 1 12.07 16.46 50.10
C MET A 1 10.63 16.20 50.50
N THR A 2 9.72 17.14 50.23
CA THR A 2 8.29 17.01 50.55
C THR A 2 7.61 15.92 49.71
N LYS A 3 6.45 15.43 50.19
CA LYS A 3 5.61 14.44 49.47
C LYS A 3 5.25 14.92 48.06
N LEU A 4 4.95 16.23 47.90
CA LEU A 4 4.62 16.85 46.62
C LEU A 4 5.78 16.74 45.62
N VAL A 5 6.99 17.12 46.04
CA VAL A 5 8.18 17.04 45.18
C VAL A 5 8.47 15.60 44.76
N ARG A 6 8.31 14.63 45.66
CA ARG A 6 8.43 13.19 45.32
C ARG A 6 7.40 12.79 44.25
N LYS A 7 6.13 13.20 44.39
CA LYS A 7 5.06 12.89 43.42
C LYS A 7 5.33 13.51 42.05
N LEU A 8 5.80 14.76 41.98
CA LEU A 8 6.17 15.42 40.73
C LEU A 8 7.34 14.71 40.03
N LYS A 9 8.38 14.32 40.78
CA LYS A 9 9.50 13.52 40.24
C LYS A 9 9.03 12.15 39.71
N GLN A 10 8.11 11.48 40.41
CA GLN A 10 7.52 10.23 39.93
C GLN A 10 6.71 10.41 38.64
N MET A 11 5.92 11.47 38.53
CA MET A 11 5.16 11.79 37.31
C MET A 11 6.08 12.12 36.13
N ALA A 12 7.14 12.88 36.36
CA ALA A 12 8.17 13.15 35.36
C ALA A 12 8.85 11.86 34.88
N LYS A 13 9.24 10.96 35.80
CA LYS A 13 9.79 9.64 35.46
C LYS A 13 8.83 8.79 34.63
N LYS A 14 7.54 8.76 34.99
CA LYS A 14 6.50 8.04 34.23
C LYS A 14 6.30 8.63 32.83
N ARG A 15 6.27 9.96 32.70
CA ARG A 15 6.15 10.66 31.41
C ARG A 15 7.36 10.37 30.51
N ALA A 16 8.58 10.47 31.06
CA ALA A 16 9.80 10.15 30.33
C ALA A 16 9.82 8.68 29.87
N HIS A 17 9.43 7.74 30.72
CA HIS A 17 9.34 6.32 30.34
C HIS A 17 8.30 6.06 29.25
N ARG A 18 7.12 6.70 29.30
CA ARG A 18 6.12 6.58 28.22
C ARG A 18 6.67 7.09 26.90
N ASN A 19 7.36 8.22 26.91
CA ASN A 19 7.95 8.80 25.70
C ASN A 19 9.05 7.90 25.12
N THR A 20 9.91 7.30 25.96
CA THR A 20 10.94 6.36 25.47
C THR A 20 10.33 5.06 24.93
N VAL A 21 9.26 4.55 25.54
CA VAL A 21 8.54 3.37 25.01
C VAL A 21 7.91 3.67 23.66
N LEU A 22 7.27 4.83 23.49
CA LEU A 22 6.69 5.25 22.21
C LEU A 22 7.78 5.41 21.14
N LYS A 23 8.90 6.05 21.47
CA LYS A 23 10.06 6.17 20.58
C LYS A 23 10.57 4.80 20.13
N ARG A 24 10.77 3.86 21.06
CA ARG A 24 11.19 2.48 20.75
C ARG A 24 10.17 1.68 19.93
N LYS A 25 8.87 1.96 20.06
CA LYS A 25 7.84 1.35 19.22
C LYS A 25 7.93 1.88 17.78
N ALA A 26 8.09 3.19 17.62
CA ALA A 26 8.27 3.82 16.32
C ALA A 26 9.57 3.33 15.64
N GLU A 27 10.68 3.27 16.37
CA GLU A 27 11.97 2.75 15.87
C GLU A 27 11.87 1.29 15.39
N ARG A 28 11.17 0.43 16.15
CA ARG A 28 10.95 -0.97 15.72
C ARG A 28 10.11 -1.06 14.45
N ALA A 29 9.01 -0.30 14.38
CA ALA A 29 8.16 -0.28 13.20
C ALA A 29 8.92 0.24 11.97
N GLN A 30 9.74 1.29 12.13
CA GLN A 30 10.58 1.82 11.06
C GLN A 30 11.63 0.78 10.62
N LYS A 31 12.31 0.13 11.57
CA LYS A 31 13.30 -0.90 11.28
C LYS A 31 12.70 -2.09 10.52
N GLU A 32 11.51 -2.56 10.91
CA GLU A 32 10.79 -3.63 10.21
C GLU A 32 10.43 -3.23 8.77
N LEU A 33 10.01 -1.98 8.54
CA LEU A 33 9.74 -1.46 7.20
C LEU A 33 11.01 -1.39 6.35
N GLU A 34 12.11 -0.90 6.91
CA GLU A 34 13.41 -0.83 6.23
C GLU A 34 13.96 -2.22 5.91
N GLU A 35 13.85 -3.19 6.82
CA GLU A 35 14.26 -4.58 6.57
C GLU A 35 13.42 -5.23 5.47
N ASN A 36 12.10 -5.02 5.46
CA ASN A 36 11.25 -5.52 4.39
C ASN A 36 11.58 -4.85 3.04
N ALA A 37 11.81 -3.54 3.02
CA ALA A 37 12.23 -2.84 1.82
C ALA A 37 13.59 -3.34 1.29
N LYS A 38 14.55 -3.64 2.19
CA LYS A 38 15.84 -4.25 1.81
C LYS A 38 15.66 -5.64 1.23
N ARG A 39 14.83 -6.50 1.83
CA ARG A 39 14.53 -7.83 1.28
C ARG A 39 13.90 -7.78 -0.11
N GLU A 40 12.97 -6.85 -0.33
CA GLU A 40 12.38 -6.65 -1.66
C GLU A 40 13.41 -6.13 -2.66
N LYS A 41 14.30 -5.20 -2.26
CA LYS A 41 15.41 -4.74 -3.11
C LYS A 41 16.37 -5.86 -3.47
N GLU A 42 16.84 -6.65 -2.49
CA GLU A 42 17.72 -7.80 -2.74
C GLU A 42 17.05 -8.83 -3.66
N ARG A 43 15.74 -9.05 -3.51
CA ARG A 43 14.99 -9.93 -4.38
C ARG A 43 14.96 -9.39 -5.81
N LEU A 44 14.67 -8.10 -5.98
CA LEU A 44 14.69 -7.46 -7.29
C LEU A 44 16.10 -7.48 -7.90
N GLU A 45 17.16 -7.25 -7.13
CA GLU A 45 18.55 -7.34 -7.58
C GLU A 45 18.93 -8.77 -8.00
N ARG A 46 18.43 -9.80 -7.31
CA ARG A 46 18.58 -11.20 -7.74
C ARG A 46 17.82 -11.47 -9.03
N GLU A 47 16.59 -10.97 -9.15
CA GLU A 47 15.77 -11.13 -10.36
C GLU A 47 16.42 -10.41 -11.56
N THR A 48 16.95 -9.20 -11.37
CA THR A 48 17.67 -8.46 -12.42
C THR A 48 19.01 -9.08 -12.78
N THR A 49 19.79 -9.59 -11.82
CA THR A 49 21.05 -10.29 -12.13
C THR A 49 20.82 -11.59 -12.89
N LEU A 50 19.77 -12.36 -12.56
CA LEU A 50 19.37 -13.53 -13.34
C LEU A 50 18.93 -13.17 -14.76
N GLU A 51 18.19 -12.06 -14.92
CA GLU A 51 17.79 -11.58 -16.25
C GLU A 51 18.99 -11.07 -17.04
N MET A 52 19.92 -10.33 -16.42
CA MET A 52 21.19 -9.92 -17.05
C MET A 52 22.05 -11.12 -17.45
N GLN A 53 22.13 -12.17 -16.62
CA GLN A 53 22.81 -13.41 -16.98
C GLN A 53 22.11 -14.14 -18.13
N ARG A 54 20.77 -14.12 -18.16
CA ARG A 54 19.99 -14.69 -19.27
C ARG A 54 20.24 -13.91 -20.55
N VAL A 55 20.27 -12.59 -20.50
CA VAL A 55 20.55 -11.73 -21.67
C VAL A 55 21.99 -11.91 -22.11
N ALA A 56 22.98 -11.89 -21.22
CA ALA A 56 24.38 -12.13 -21.58
C ALA A 56 24.60 -13.53 -22.19
N ARG A 57 23.96 -14.58 -21.65
CA ARG A 57 23.98 -15.91 -22.27
C ARG A 57 23.14 -15.98 -23.54
N GLY A 58 22.08 -15.19 -23.61
CA GLY A 58 21.15 -15.10 -24.72
C GLY A 58 21.71 -14.30 -25.89
N ASP A 59 22.65 -13.39 -25.67
CA ASP A 59 23.43 -12.75 -26.73
C ASP A 59 24.53 -13.69 -27.24
N GLU A 60 25.13 -14.52 -26.37
CA GLU A 60 26.02 -15.62 -26.78
C GLU A 60 25.25 -16.74 -27.53
N ALA A 61 24.02 -17.07 -27.10
CA ALA A 61 23.20 -18.15 -27.69
C ALA A 61 22.26 -17.68 -28.82
N SER A 62 21.87 -16.40 -28.90
CA SER A 62 21.11 -15.86 -30.05
C SER A 62 22.01 -15.64 -31.26
N ALA A 63 23.33 -15.77 -31.11
CA ALA A 63 24.22 -16.04 -32.24
C ALA A 63 24.03 -17.46 -32.81
N THR A 64 23.43 -18.40 -32.06
CA THR A 64 23.30 -19.81 -32.44
C THR A 64 21.92 -20.40 -32.11
N GLY A 65 20.96 -20.14 -32.99
CA GLY A 65 20.04 -21.20 -33.40
C GLY A 65 18.69 -21.29 -32.67
N GLU A 66 17.68 -20.80 -33.39
CA GLU A 66 16.53 -21.60 -33.82
C GLU A 66 15.24 -21.62 -32.96
N SER A 67 14.26 -20.96 -33.55
CA SER A 67 12.85 -20.82 -33.24
C SER A 67 12.05 -22.12 -33.36
N THR A 68 11.55 -22.69 -32.26
CA THR A 68 10.52 -23.76 -32.33
C THR A 68 9.44 -23.76 -31.22
N GLY A 69 9.24 -22.66 -30.48
CA GLY A 69 8.38 -22.68 -29.27
C GLY A 69 7.15 -21.76 -29.21
N LEU A 70 6.70 -21.12 -30.30
CA LEU A 70 5.81 -19.94 -30.24
C LEU A 70 4.29 -20.19 -30.31
N SER A 71 3.79 -21.43 -30.32
CA SER A 71 2.38 -21.69 -30.71
C SER A 71 1.28 -21.48 -29.65
N ASN A 72 1.56 -21.01 -28.42
CA ASN A 72 0.51 -20.87 -27.37
C ASN A 72 0.64 -19.65 -26.44
N LYS A 73 1.29 -18.58 -26.91
CA LYS A 73 1.54 -17.36 -26.12
C LYS A 73 0.73 -16.22 -26.72
N VAL A 74 -0.22 -15.66 -25.96
CA VAL A 74 -0.95 -14.45 -26.35
C VAL A 74 0.02 -13.27 -26.21
N MET A 75 0.63 -12.89 -27.33
CA MET A 75 1.61 -11.81 -27.42
C MET A 75 0.88 -10.48 -27.68
N ARG A 76 1.29 -9.41 -27.00
CA ARG A 76 0.87 -8.05 -27.35
C ARG A 76 2.04 -7.30 -27.96
N VAL A 77 1.83 -6.78 -29.16
CA VAL A 77 2.83 -5.98 -29.89
C VAL A 77 2.86 -4.57 -29.30
N VAL A 78 4.05 -4.09 -28.94
CA VAL A 78 4.30 -2.67 -28.60
C VAL A 78 5.47 -2.20 -29.46
N GLY A 79 5.18 -1.46 -30.55
CA GLY A 79 6.19 -1.13 -31.55
C GLY A 79 6.75 -2.38 -32.22
N ASP A 80 8.08 -2.48 -32.31
CA ASP A 80 8.79 -3.65 -32.87
C ASP A 80 9.08 -4.76 -31.84
N LEU A 81 8.62 -4.60 -30.59
CA LEU A 81 8.84 -5.56 -29.51
C LEU A 81 7.60 -6.42 -29.25
N MET A 82 7.78 -7.75 -29.28
CA MET A 82 6.78 -8.73 -28.88
C MET A 82 6.87 -8.99 -27.37
N LEU A 83 5.87 -8.54 -26.61
CA LEU A 83 5.80 -8.80 -25.18
C LEU A 83 4.91 -10.00 -24.88
N GLU A 84 5.49 -11.02 -24.26
CA GLU A 84 4.80 -12.20 -23.76
C GLU A 84 3.97 -11.83 -22.52
N LEU A 85 2.63 -11.83 -22.65
CA LEU A 85 1.77 -11.64 -21.48
C LEU A 85 1.70 -12.96 -20.70
N PRO A 86 1.97 -12.96 -19.38
CA PRO A 86 1.89 -14.17 -18.58
C PRO A 86 0.45 -14.72 -18.60
N LYS A 87 0.31 -16.01 -18.89
CA LYS A 87 -0.98 -16.73 -18.85
C LYS A 87 -1.67 -16.44 -17.52
N GLN A 88 -2.86 -15.82 -17.56
CA GLN A 88 -3.64 -15.57 -16.37
C GLN A 88 -4.02 -16.92 -15.74
N ARG A 89 -3.31 -17.30 -14.68
CA ARG A 89 -3.63 -18.50 -13.91
C ARG A 89 -5.06 -18.36 -13.39
N ALA A 90 -5.87 -19.41 -13.52
CA ALA A 90 -7.20 -19.44 -12.91
C ALA A 90 -7.10 -19.05 -11.42
N LYS A 91 -7.99 -18.15 -10.98
CA LYS A 91 -7.99 -17.64 -9.60
C LYS A 91 -8.07 -18.84 -8.65
N LYS A 92 -7.02 -19.04 -7.84
CA LYS A 92 -7.01 -20.09 -6.82
C LYS A 92 -8.27 -19.98 -5.96
N GLN A 93 -8.97 -21.10 -5.74
CA GLN A 93 -10.09 -21.16 -4.82
C GLN A 93 -9.61 -20.66 -3.46
N VAL A 94 -10.17 -19.54 -3.02
CA VAL A 94 -9.78 -18.90 -1.78
C VAL A 94 -10.34 -19.72 -0.62
N SER A 95 -9.52 -20.06 0.36
CA SER A 95 -10.00 -20.75 1.58
C SER A 95 -11.12 -19.94 2.24
N ARG A 96 -12.14 -20.61 2.80
CA ARG A 96 -13.30 -19.98 3.46
C ARG A 96 -12.90 -18.89 4.46
N LYS A 97 -11.78 -19.07 5.20
CA LYS A 97 -11.25 -18.06 6.13
C LYS A 97 -10.71 -16.80 5.44
N GLN A 98 -10.03 -16.96 4.30
CA GLN A 98 -9.53 -15.82 3.53
C GLN A 98 -10.67 -15.06 2.84
N ALA A 99 -11.72 -15.76 2.40
CA ALA A 99 -12.93 -15.14 1.87
C ALA A 99 -13.60 -14.25 2.93
N LYS A 100 -13.81 -14.77 4.15
CA LYS A 100 -14.34 -13.98 5.29
C LYS A 100 -13.48 -12.77 5.66
N ARG A 101 -12.15 -12.89 5.62
CA ARG A 101 -11.25 -11.75 5.88
C ARG A 101 -11.36 -10.66 4.81
N LYS A 102 -11.50 -11.04 3.53
CA LYS A 102 -11.72 -10.09 2.43
C LYS A 102 -13.07 -9.40 2.53
N GLU A 103 -14.11 -10.14 2.90
CA GLU A 103 -15.45 -9.61 3.15
C GLU A 103 -15.45 -8.59 4.31
N ALA A 104 -14.86 -8.94 5.46
CA ALA A 104 -14.74 -8.03 6.59
C ALA A 104 -13.90 -6.77 6.26
N ALA A 105 -12.88 -6.89 5.41
CA ALA A 105 -12.11 -5.74 4.94
C ALA A 105 -12.93 -4.84 4.00
N ARG A 106 -13.77 -5.42 3.14
CA ARG A 106 -14.71 -4.69 2.28
C ARG A 106 -15.78 -3.97 3.10
N GLU A 107 -16.39 -4.65 4.06
CA GLU A 107 -17.41 -4.08 4.94
C GLU A 107 -16.87 -2.87 5.74
N ARG A 108 -15.64 -2.97 6.26
CA ARG A 108 -14.96 -1.82 6.90
C ARG A 108 -14.71 -0.68 5.91
N GLY A 109 -14.28 -1.01 4.69
CA GLY A 109 -14.08 -0.02 3.62
C GLY A 109 -15.38 0.70 3.26
N GLU A 110 -16.49 -0.04 3.13
CA GLU A 110 -17.83 0.48 2.86
C GLU A 110 -18.34 1.35 4.01
N ALA A 111 -18.12 0.95 5.26
CA ALA A 111 -18.48 1.77 6.43
C ALA A 111 -17.73 3.11 6.47
N ILE A 112 -16.43 3.10 6.16
CA ILE A 112 -15.62 4.32 6.07
C ILE A 112 -16.11 5.19 4.90
N ALA A 113 -16.36 4.60 3.73
CA ALA A 113 -16.87 5.31 2.57
C ALA A 113 -18.23 5.95 2.86
N ALA A 114 -19.14 5.24 3.54
CA ALA A 114 -20.45 5.76 3.95
C ALA A 114 -20.30 6.92 4.95
N GLN A 115 -19.38 6.84 5.92
CA GLN A 115 -19.13 7.93 6.86
C GLN A 115 -18.58 9.18 6.15
N MET A 116 -17.66 9.00 5.21
CA MET A 116 -17.12 10.10 4.40
C MET A 116 -18.19 10.69 3.47
N GLY A 117 -19.06 9.86 2.89
CA GLY A 117 -20.23 10.28 2.12
C GLY A 117 -21.18 11.16 2.94
N LYS A 118 -21.50 10.76 4.18
CA LYS A 118 -22.33 11.58 5.08
C LYS A 118 -21.71 12.95 5.38
N LYS A 119 -20.40 13.00 5.64
CA LYS A 119 -19.67 14.27 5.87
C LYS A 119 -19.68 15.16 4.63
N TRP A 120 -19.52 14.57 3.46
CA TRP A 120 -19.56 15.27 2.18
C TRP A 120 -20.95 15.86 1.88
N GLU A 121 -22.02 15.07 2.07
CA GLU A 121 -23.40 15.52 1.89
C GLU A 121 -23.80 16.61 2.91
N ALA A 122 -23.32 16.51 4.15
CA ALA A 122 -23.49 17.57 5.13
C ALA A 122 -22.77 18.87 4.71
N LYS A 123 -21.55 18.76 4.15
CA LYS A 123 -20.81 19.92 3.63
C LYS A 123 -21.56 20.57 2.46
N LYS A 124 -22.03 19.79 1.48
CA LYS A 124 -22.86 20.29 0.36
C LYS A 124 -24.10 21.03 0.85
N ARG A 125 -24.85 20.44 1.79
CA ARG A 125 -26.05 21.07 2.37
C ARG A 125 -25.73 22.42 3.03
N ARG A 126 -24.66 22.50 3.83
CA ARG A 126 -24.23 23.77 4.44
C ARG A 126 -23.84 24.82 3.41
N VAL A 127 -23.14 24.41 2.34
CA VAL A 127 -22.76 25.33 1.25
C VAL A 127 -24.01 25.84 0.54
N LYS A 128 -24.99 24.97 0.25
CA LYS A 128 -26.27 25.36 -0.36
C LYS A 128 -27.05 26.33 0.52
N GLN A 129 -27.18 26.05 1.83
CA GLN A 129 -27.85 26.94 2.79
C GLN A 129 -27.17 28.31 2.86
N ARG A 130 -25.84 28.35 2.92
CA ARG A 130 -25.10 29.63 2.91
C ARG A 130 -25.31 30.43 1.63
N ALA A 131 -25.44 29.76 0.49
CA ALA A 131 -25.74 30.42 -0.78
C ALA A 131 -27.20 30.93 -0.82
N GLN A 132 -28.16 30.20 -0.24
CA GLN A 132 -29.54 30.65 -0.12
C GLN A 132 -29.66 31.88 0.78
N ILE A 133 -29.07 31.84 1.99
CA ILE A 133 -29.03 32.99 2.90
C ILE A 133 -28.40 34.21 2.21
N ARG A 134 -27.26 34.03 1.52
CA ARG A 134 -26.63 35.13 0.79
C ARG A 134 -27.52 35.70 -0.33
N ASN A 135 -28.31 34.87 -1.00
CA ASN A 135 -29.22 35.35 -2.05
C ASN A 135 -30.46 36.05 -1.45
N GLU A 136 -30.97 35.57 -0.32
CA GLU A 136 -32.02 36.26 0.44
C GLU A 136 -31.53 37.62 0.92
N ASP A 137 -30.33 37.69 1.51
CA ASP A 137 -29.65 38.94 1.91
C ASP A 137 -29.38 39.92 0.75
N LEU A 138 -29.45 39.45 -0.51
CA LEU A 138 -29.28 40.28 -1.72
C LEU A 138 -30.62 40.75 -2.32
N HIS A 139 -31.73 40.13 -1.92
CA HIS A 139 -33.08 40.46 -2.40
C HIS A 139 -33.90 41.25 -1.37
N ASP A 140 -33.52 41.24 -0.09
CA ASP A 140 -33.96 42.20 0.94
C ASP A 140 -33.15 43.51 0.88
#